data_AF-A0A2N0NDE1-F1
#
_entry.id   AF-A0A2N0NDE1-F1
#
_cell.length_a   1.000
_cell.length_b   1.000
_cell.length_c   1.000
_cell.angle_alpha   90.00
_cell.angle_beta   90.00
_cell.angle_gamma   90.00
#
_symmetry.space_group_name_H-M   'P 1'
#
loop_
_entity.id
_entity.type
_entity.pdbx_description
1 polymer ?
#
loop_
_entity_poly.entity_id
_entity_poly.type
_entity_poly.pdbx_seq_one_letter_code
_entity_poly.pdbx_strand_id
1 'polypeptide(L)'
;MMRFGEPGRHKQQSYAERAIQAIQEPLLKRMVAQELKTGVTSVEWSEDFHDVVSKIDEIWQRNPPDIPTGSPKVSKKTELLSEGMRVRVKLDEPISVLGNKLHGKFRTGDIRWNPNIRVIKKMILSPEQPPTYLLDGPHGRLGVSRCAYTRKELQIVPENEHPPPDSVIRGQPERFVPERILRHRIRKGQDQYLVKWERYPDTEATWEPADR
;
A
#
# COMPACT_ATOMS: atom_id res chain seq x y z
N MET A 1 12.22 -19.26 -4.15
CA MET A 1 11.05 -18.82 -3.36
C MET A 1 10.56 -17.50 -3.94
N MET A 2 9.40 -17.47 -4.59
CA MET A 2 8.82 -16.25 -5.16
C MET A 2 8.40 -15.32 -4.02
N ARG A 3 8.96 -14.11 -3.96
CA ARG A 3 8.57 -13.10 -2.97
C ARG A 3 7.41 -12.29 -3.55
N PHE A 4 6.29 -12.23 -2.83
CA PHE A 4 5.12 -11.44 -3.24
C PHE A 4 5.21 -10.04 -2.62
N GLY A 5 5.14 -9.00 -3.44
CA GLY A 5 5.03 -7.60 -2.99
C GLY A 5 3.58 -7.14 -2.89
N GLU A 6 3.31 -6.16 -2.02
CA GLU A 6 2.02 -5.46 -2.04
C GLU A 6 1.88 -4.62 -3.33
N PRO A 7 0.75 -4.67 -4.04
CA PRO A 7 0.50 -3.83 -5.21
C PRO A 7 0.65 -2.33 -4.88
N GLY A 8 1.28 -1.58 -5.79
CA GLY A 8 1.49 -0.13 -5.62
C GLY A 8 2.67 0.23 -4.72
N ARG A 9 3.39 -0.76 -4.16
CA ARG A 9 4.62 -0.55 -3.40
C ARG A 9 5.85 -0.78 -4.26
N HIS A 10 6.29 0.28 -4.92
CA HIS A 10 7.42 0.30 -5.86
C HIS A 10 8.68 -0.40 -5.32
N LYS A 11 9.04 -0.17 -4.05
CA LYS A 11 10.24 -0.79 -3.43
C LYS A 11 10.19 -2.32 -3.32
N GLN A 12 9.00 -2.91 -3.30
CA GLN A 12 8.86 -4.37 -3.21
C GLN A 12 8.77 -5.00 -4.59
N GLN A 13 8.10 -4.32 -5.51
CA GLN A 13 7.98 -4.76 -6.90
C GLN A 13 9.30 -4.60 -7.66
N SER A 14 10.17 -3.66 -7.27
CA SER A 14 11.45 -3.40 -7.96
C SER A 14 12.34 -4.63 -8.11
N TYR A 15 12.31 -5.58 -7.15
CA TYR A 15 13.07 -6.83 -7.28
C TYR A 15 12.51 -7.74 -8.37
N ALA A 16 11.19 -7.87 -8.43
CA ALA A 16 10.51 -8.64 -9.47
C ALA A 16 10.67 -7.96 -10.84
N GLU A 17 10.51 -6.64 -10.91
CA GLU A 17 10.71 -5.84 -12.12
C GLU A 17 12.14 -5.96 -12.64
N ARG A 18 13.15 -5.90 -11.76
CA ARG A 18 14.55 -6.11 -12.15
C ARG A 18 14.81 -7.52 -12.67
N ALA A 19 14.15 -8.55 -12.13
CA ALA A 19 14.24 -9.91 -12.63
C ALA A 19 13.60 -10.05 -14.01
N ILE A 20 12.42 -9.47 -14.19
CA ILE A 20 11.74 -9.40 -15.48
C ILE A 20 12.64 -8.68 -16.51
N GLN A 21 13.21 -7.54 -16.14
CA GLN A 21 14.12 -6.79 -17.01
C GLN A 21 15.37 -7.60 -17.38
N ALA A 22 15.98 -8.31 -16.43
CA ALA A 22 17.15 -9.13 -16.69
C ALA A 22 16.88 -10.24 -17.73
N ILE A 23 15.64 -10.77 -17.77
CA ILE A 23 15.20 -11.76 -18.76
C ILE A 23 14.85 -11.11 -20.10
N GLN A 24 14.14 -9.99 -20.06
CA GLN A 24 13.67 -9.29 -21.26
C GLN A 24 14.81 -8.67 -22.08
N GLU A 25 15.81 -8.08 -21.41
CA GLU A 25 16.87 -7.34 -22.09
C GLU A 25 17.69 -8.19 -23.09
N PRO A 26 18.17 -9.41 -22.74
CA PRO A 26 18.83 -10.30 -23.69
C PRO A 26 17.94 -10.74 -24.85
N LEU A 27 16.67 -11.08 -24.57
CA LEU A 27 15.70 -11.51 -25.58
C LEU A 27 15.46 -10.41 -26.62
N LEU A 28 15.15 -9.19 -26.14
CA LEU A 28 14.93 -8.05 -27.01
C LEU A 28 16.17 -7.70 -27.83
N LYS A 29 17.37 -7.78 -27.25
CA LYS A 29 18.63 -7.56 -27.99
C LYS A 29 18.83 -8.60 -29.10
N ARG A 30 18.52 -9.88 -28.85
CA ARG A 30 18.58 -10.94 -29.87
C ARG A 30 17.61 -10.68 -31.00
N MET A 31 16.36 -10.35 -30.69
CA MET A 31 15.32 -10.01 -31.68
C MET A 31 15.73 -8.81 -32.53
N VAL A 32 16.13 -7.71 -31.89
CA VAL A 32 16.60 -6.50 -32.59
C VAL A 32 17.78 -6.80 -33.51
N ALA A 33 18.73 -7.66 -33.11
CA ALA A 33 19.85 -8.05 -33.95
C ALA A 33 19.43 -8.86 -35.19
N GLN A 34 18.38 -9.68 -35.08
CA GLN A 34 17.79 -10.41 -36.21
C GLN A 34 17.08 -9.44 -37.15
N GLU A 35 16.23 -8.56 -36.61
CA GLU A 35 15.48 -7.54 -37.37
C GLU A 35 16.41 -6.61 -38.14
N LEU A 36 17.52 -6.17 -37.53
CA LEU A 36 18.53 -5.35 -38.19
C LEU A 36 19.20 -6.05 -39.39
N LYS A 37 19.28 -7.38 -39.38
CA LYS A 37 19.92 -8.17 -40.45
C LYS A 37 18.93 -8.57 -41.54
N THR A 38 17.71 -8.92 -41.17
CA THR A 38 16.70 -9.46 -42.09
C THR A 38 15.75 -8.40 -42.62
N GLY A 39 15.61 -7.26 -41.92
CA GLY A 39 14.59 -6.24 -42.20
C GLY A 39 13.17 -6.69 -41.87
N VAL A 40 12.99 -7.85 -41.25
CA VAL A 40 11.68 -8.45 -40.90
C VAL A 40 11.57 -8.55 -39.39
N THR A 41 10.40 -8.20 -38.86
CA THR A 41 10.08 -8.30 -37.42
C THR A 41 10.24 -9.74 -36.92
N SER A 42 10.96 -9.90 -35.80
CA SER A 42 11.15 -11.20 -35.16
C SER A 42 10.14 -11.39 -34.02
N VAL A 43 9.52 -12.57 -33.92
CA VAL A 43 8.58 -12.94 -32.83
C VAL A 43 8.97 -14.24 -32.14
N GLU A 44 10.13 -14.79 -32.48
CA GLU A 44 10.60 -16.13 -32.08
C GLU A 44 11.23 -16.16 -30.66
N TRP A 45 10.86 -15.21 -29.79
CA TRP A 45 11.45 -15.06 -28.46
C TRP A 45 11.20 -16.28 -27.55
N SER A 46 10.14 -17.04 -27.80
CA SER A 46 9.80 -18.23 -27.03
C SER A 46 10.84 -19.34 -27.17
N GLU A 47 11.57 -19.38 -28.29
CA GLU A 47 12.62 -20.38 -28.53
C GLU A 47 13.84 -20.12 -27.64
N ASP A 48 14.24 -18.85 -27.48
CA ASP A 48 15.40 -18.49 -26.65
C ASP A 48 15.06 -18.35 -25.16
N PHE A 49 13.76 -18.33 -24.81
CA PHE A 49 13.32 -18.00 -23.45
C PHE A 49 13.94 -18.92 -22.39
N HIS A 50 13.91 -20.24 -22.63
CA HIS A 50 14.43 -21.22 -21.67
C HIS A 50 15.95 -21.13 -21.50
N ASP A 51 16.67 -20.88 -22.59
CA ASP A 51 18.13 -20.73 -22.56
C ASP A 51 18.54 -19.44 -21.83
N VAL A 52 17.81 -18.35 -22.05
CA VAL A 52 18.03 -17.07 -21.36
C VAL A 52 17.74 -17.21 -19.87
N VAL A 53 16.61 -17.83 -19.50
CA VAL A 53 16.26 -18.06 -18.09
C VAL A 53 17.30 -18.92 -17.39
N SER A 54 17.76 -20.00 -18.01
CA SER A 54 18.80 -20.88 -17.44
C SER A 54 20.10 -20.13 -17.16
N LYS A 55 20.58 -19.34 -18.14
CA LYS A 55 21.79 -18.53 -17.97
C LYS A 55 21.65 -17.47 -16.88
N ILE A 56 20.47 -16.86 -16.75
CA ILE A 56 20.21 -15.87 -15.70
C ILE A 56 20.17 -16.53 -14.33
N ASP A 57 19.52 -17.69 -14.21
CA ASP A 57 19.47 -18.43 -12.95
C ASP A 57 20.88 -18.80 -12.46
N GLU A 58 21.75 -19.30 -13.35
CA GLU A 58 23.16 -19.57 -13.06
C GLU A 58 23.90 -18.34 -12.50
N ILE A 59 23.72 -17.18 -13.14
CA ILE A 59 24.34 -15.91 -12.67
C ILE A 59 23.77 -15.48 -11.30
N TRP A 60 22.51 -15.82 -11.04
CA TRP A 60 21.77 -15.39 -9.86
C TRP A 60 21.87 -16.36 -8.69
N GLN A 61 22.44 -17.55 -8.88
CA GLN A 61 22.77 -18.45 -7.78
C GLN A 61 23.75 -17.75 -6.84
N ARG A 62 23.23 -17.35 -5.68
CA ARG A 62 23.99 -16.74 -4.59
C ARG A 62 23.83 -17.58 -3.34
N ASN A 63 24.92 -17.77 -2.62
CA ASN A 63 24.85 -18.26 -1.26
C ASN A 63 23.97 -17.30 -0.43
N PRO A 64 23.13 -17.84 0.47
CA PRO A 64 22.37 -17.00 1.38
C PRO A 64 23.35 -16.13 2.19
N PRO A 65 23.07 -14.84 2.38
CA PRO A 65 23.90 -14.00 3.22
C PRO A 65 23.88 -14.50 4.67
N ASP A 66 24.99 -14.32 5.38
CA ASP A 66 25.09 -14.66 6.80
C ASP A 66 24.07 -13.87 7.62
N ILE A 67 23.53 -14.49 8.67
CA ILE A 67 22.62 -13.82 9.59
C ILE A 67 23.46 -12.84 10.43
N PRO A 68 23.12 -11.54 10.46
CA PRO A 68 23.88 -10.59 11.25
C PRO A 68 23.73 -10.87 12.75
N THR A 69 24.85 -11.07 13.47
CA THR A 69 24.88 -11.40 14.91
C THR A 69 25.12 -10.18 15.81
N GLY A 70 25.01 -8.95 15.29
CA GLY A 70 25.27 -7.72 16.05
C GLY A 70 24.13 -7.28 16.97
N SER A 71 24.36 -6.22 17.75
CA SER A 71 23.28 -5.49 18.41
C SER A 71 22.50 -4.62 17.42
N PRO A 72 21.20 -4.36 17.65
CA PRO A 72 20.41 -3.42 16.84
C PRO A 72 21.09 -2.05 16.70
N LYS A 73 21.22 -1.53 15.48
CA LYS A 73 21.66 -0.15 15.21
C LYS A 73 20.56 0.83 15.61
N VAL A 74 20.39 1.06 16.90
CA VAL A 74 19.50 2.10 17.45
C VAL A 74 20.39 3.23 17.96
N SER A 75 20.34 4.39 17.31
CA SER A 75 21.00 5.58 17.83
C SER A 75 20.14 6.22 18.92
N LYS A 76 20.74 6.87 19.91
CA LYS A 76 20.02 7.57 21.00
C LYS A 76 19.03 8.64 20.50
N LYS A 77 19.21 9.13 19.26
CA LYS A 77 18.34 10.12 18.60
C LYS A 77 17.12 9.50 17.90
N THR A 78 17.06 8.17 17.79
CA THR A 78 15.99 7.49 17.06
C THR A 78 14.80 7.32 17.98
N GLU A 79 13.78 8.17 17.83
CA GLU A 79 12.48 7.99 18.49
C GLU A 79 11.82 6.70 17.99
N LEU A 80 11.84 5.67 18.82
CA LEU A 80 11.13 4.43 18.56
C LEU A 80 9.64 4.62 18.82
N LEU A 81 8.81 4.11 17.93
CA LEU A 81 7.36 4.07 18.12
C LEU A 81 6.99 2.85 18.96
N SER A 82 6.08 3.03 19.91
CA SER A 82 5.54 1.93 20.71
C SER A 82 4.42 1.18 19.98
N GLU A 83 4.20 -0.06 20.39
CA GLU A 83 3.03 -0.83 19.96
C GLU A 83 1.74 -0.17 20.47
N GLY A 84 0.69 -0.21 19.66
CA GLY A 84 -0.60 0.46 19.93
C GLY A 84 -0.71 1.88 19.40
N MET A 85 0.38 2.52 18.96
CA MET A 85 0.30 3.88 18.40
C MET A 85 -0.47 3.89 17.07
N ARG A 86 -1.32 4.92 16.92
CA ARG A 86 -2.04 5.21 15.67
C ARG A 86 -1.12 5.93 14.69
N VAL A 87 -1.03 5.42 13.48
CA VAL A 87 -0.16 5.94 12.43
C VAL A 87 -0.84 5.94 11.07
N ARG A 88 -0.44 6.87 10.20
CA ARG A 88 -0.71 6.85 8.76
C ARG A 88 0.52 6.41 8.01
N VAL A 89 0.30 5.69 6.91
CA VAL A 89 1.37 5.23 6.01
C VAL A 89 1.60 6.25 4.92
N LYS A 90 2.86 6.54 4.60
CA LYS A 90 3.22 7.40 3.47
C LYS A 90 2.79 6.76 2.15
N LEU A 91 2.18 7.55 1.28
CA LEU A 91 1.78 7.11 -0.06
C LEU A 91 2.97 7.12 -1.03
N ASP A 92 3.06 6.08 -1.86
CA ASP A 92 4.04 6.00 -2.94
C ASP A 92 3.54 6.66 -4.24
N GLU A 93 2.21 6.75 -4.41
CA GLU A 93 1.55 7.31 -5.59
C GLU A 93 0.44 8.30 -5.20
N PRO A 94 0.13 9.32 -6.02
CA PRO A 94 -0.94 10.25 -5.74
C PRO A 94 -2.30 9.56 -5.84
N ILE A 95 -3.13 9.79 -4.82
CA ILE A 95 -4.52 9.37 -4.79
C ILE A 95 -5.41 10.58 -4.52
N SER A 96 -6.64 10.53 -5.00
CA SER A 96 -7.70 11.46 -4.61
C SER A 96 -8.05 11.22 -3.13
N VAL A 97 -8.53 12.26 -2.47
CA VAL A 97 -9.12 12.16 -1.11
C VAL A 97 -10.26 11.13 -1.08
N LEU A 98 -10.93 10.92 -2.21
CA LEU A 98 -12.01 9.94 -2.37
C LEU A 98 -11.51 8.51 -2.68
N GLY A 99 -10.20 8.27 -2.67
CA GLY A 99 -9.59 6.94 -2.83
C GLY A 99 -9.24 6.54 -4.26
N ASN A 100 -9.60 7.33 -5.28
CA ASN A 100 -9.26 7.03 -6.67
C ASN A 100 -7.77 7.29 -6.95
N LYS A 101 -7.10 6.37 -7.66
CA LYS A 101 -5.70 6.56 -8.10
C LYS A 101 -5.62 7.74 -9.09
N LEU A 102 -4.65 8.62 -8.89
CA LEU A 102 -4.35 9.72 -9.81
C LEU A 102 -3.16 9.35 -10.70
N HIS A 103 -3.14 9.92 -11.90
CA HIS A 103 -2.04 9.72 -12.85
C HIS A 103 -0.89 10.69 -12.59
N GLY A 104 0.35 10.21 -12.75
CA GLY A 104 1.56 11.05 -12.70
C GLY A 104 2.20 11.17 -11.32
N LYS A 105 2.96 12.25 -11.12
CA LYS A 105 3.69 12.55 -9.87
C LYS A 105 2.82 13.37 -8.92
N PHE A 106 3.14 13.32 -7.62
CA PHE A 106 2.49 14.15 -6.61
C PHE A 106 2.57 15.65 -6.94
N ARG A 107 1.41 16.31 -6.95
CA ARG A 107 1.26 17.76 -7.03
C ARG A 107 1.34 18.37 -5.63
N THR A 108 1.40 19.70 -5.55
CA THR A 108 1.52 20.44 -4.28
C THR A 108 0.36 20.18 -3.32
N GLY A 109 -0.87 20.05 -3.83
CA GLY A 109 -2.08 19.84 -3.03
C GLY A 109 -2.46 18.37 -2.80
N ASP A 110 -1.71 17.41 -3.35
CA ASP A 110 -2.07 16.00 -3.21
C ASP A 110 -1.73 15.47 -1.81
N ILE A 111 -2.56 14.58 -1.29
CA ILE A 111 -2.33 13.96 0.02
C ILE A 111 -1.08 13.07 -0.02
N ARG A 112 -0.23 13.18 1.01
CA ARG A 112 1.03 12.43 1.14
C ARG A 112 0.95 11.22 2.06
N TRP A 113 -0.06 11.20 2.92
CA TRP A 113 -0.29 10.19 3.93
C TRP A 113 -1.64 9.53 3.62
N ASN A 114 -1.67 8.21 3.72
CA ASN A 114 -2.89 7.44 3.52
C ASN A 114 -3.92 7.87 4.57
N PRO A 115 -5.15 8.25 4.19
CA PRO A 115 -6.18 8.68 5.13
C PRO A 115 -6.55 7.57 6.12
N ASN A 116 -6.41 6.31 5.72
CA ASN A 116 -6.68 5.17 6.59
C ASN A 116 -5.67 5.09 7.72
N ILE A 117 -6.17 5.23 8.94
CA ILE A 117 -5.39 5.14 10.17
C ILE A 117 -5.16 3.67 10.50
N ARG A 118 -3.92 3.33 10.82
CA ARG A 118 -3.47 1.99 11.19
C ARG A 118 -2.82 2.01 12.56
N VAL A 119 -2.64 0.84 13.16
CA VAL A 119 -2.07 0.67 14.49
C VAL A 119 -0.79 -0.14 14.42
N ILE A 120 0.27 0.30 15.11
CA ILE A 120 1.50 -0.48 15.22
C ILE A 120 1.24 -1.72 16.06
N LYS A 121 1.46 -2.90 15.48
CA LYS A 121 1.30 -4.18 16.16
C LYS A 121 2.62 -4.72 16.68
N LYS A 122 3.72 -4.54 15.94
CA LYS A 122 5.01 -5.11 16.31
C LYS A 122 6.16 -4.29 15.76
N MET A 123 7.23 -4.16 16.53
CA MET A 123 8.50 -3.60 16.06
C MET A 123 9.50 -4.72 15.76
N ILE A 124 10.21 -4.60 14.64
CA ILE A 124 11.33 -5.47 14.25
C ILE A 124 12.62 -4.67 14.39
N LEU A 125 13.49 -5.16 15.25
CA LEU A 125 14.83 -4.64 15.45
C LEU A 125 15.82 -5.64 14.85
N SER A 126 16.64 -5.17 13.91
CA SER A 126 17.71 -5.97 13.32
C SER A 126 19.04 -5.23 13.46
N PRO A 127 20.17 -5.96 13.52
CA PRO A 127 21.48 -5.35 13.75
C PRO A 127 21.93 -4.41 12.63
N GLU A 128 21.59 -4.74 11.38
CA GLU A 128 22.06 -4.00 10.21
C GLU A 128 21.01 -3.06 9.61
N GLN A 129 19.75 -3.25 9.97
CA GLN A 129 18.63 -2.52 9.39
C GLN A 129 18.06 -1.54 10.42
N PRO A 130 17.53 -0.39 9.97
CA PRO A 130 16.82 0.50 10.87
C PRO A 130 15.60 -0.21 11.48
N PRO A 131 15.12 0.23 12.66
CA PRO A 131 13.87 -0.24 13.23
C PRO A 131 12.74 -0.16 12.20
N THR A 132 12.01 -1.25 12.06
CA THR A 132 10.82 -1.33 11.22
C THR A 132 9.61 -1.77 12.03
N TYR A 133 8.43 -1.44 11.53
CA TYR A 133 7.16 -1.59 12.23
C TYR A 133 6.18 -2.35 11.36
N LEU A 134 5.58 -3.40 11.92
CA LEU A 134 4.43 -4.08 11.36
C LEU A 134 3.17 -3.42 11.91
N LEU A 135 2.26 -3.10 11.00
CA LEU A 135 0.97 -2.50 11.32
C LEU A 135 -0.10 -3.59 11.44
N ASP A 136 -1.30 -3.24 11.83
CA ASP A 136 -2.47 -4.09 11.80
C ASP A 136 -2.87 -4.44 10.35
N GLY A 137 -3.18 -5.69 10.06
CA GLY A 137 -3.53 -6.12 8.70
C GLY A 137 -4.07 -7.54 8.63
N PRO A 138 -4.54 -7.97 7.45
CA PRO A 138 -5.20 -9.26 7.30
C PRO A 138 -4.23 -10.45 7.23
N HIS A 139 -2.92 -10.26 7.46
CA HIS A 139 -1.92 -11.28 7.15
C HIS A 139 -1.43 -12.03 8.38
N GLY A 140 -1.38 -13.36 8.26
CA GLY A 140 -0.87 -14.27 9.28
C GLY A 140 -1.77 -14.37 10.51
N ARG A 141 -1.41 -15.27 11.43
CA ARG A 141 -2.14 -15.49 12.69
C ARG A 141 -2.11 -14.28 13.63
N LEU A 142 -1.09 -13.42 13.51
CA LEU A 142 -0.95 -12.22 14.33
C LEU A 142 -1.79 -11.03 13.82
N GLY A 143 -2.43 -11.12 12.66
CA GLY A 143 -3.22 -10.02 12.11
C GLY A 143 -2.36 -8.78 11.83
N VAL A 144 -1.23 -8.98 11.13
CA VAL A 144 -0.28 -7.91 10.81
C VAL A 144 -0.30 -7.55 9.33
N SER A 145 0.30 -6.41 9.01
CA SER A 145 0.62 -6.01 7.64
C SER A 145 1.54 -7.03 7.00
N ARG A 146 1.40 -7.26 5.68
CA ARG A 146 2.33 -8.14 4.94
C ARG A 146 3.75 -7.60 4.94
N CYS A 147 3.89 -6.32 5.21
CA CYS A 147 5.12 -5.59 5.02
C CYS A 147 5.42 -4.71 6.22
N ALA A 148 6.70 -4.54 6.53
CA ALA A 148 7.15 -3.62 7.55
C ALA A 148 7.38 -2.21 6.97
N TYR A 149 7.31 -1.21 7.85
CA TYR A 149 7.46 0.21 7.53
C TYR A 149 8.54 0.82 8.40
N THR A 150 9.33 1.72 7.84
CA THR A 150 10.32 2.49 8.61
C THR A 150 9.65 3.67 9.32
N ARG A 151 10.30 4.23 10.35
CA ARG A 151 9.86 5.45 11.05
C ARG A 151 9.54 6.62 10.10
N LYS A 152 10.26 6.75 8.98
CA LYS A 152 10.08 7.82 7.97
C LYS A 152 8.85 7.63 7.07
N GLU A 153 8.33 6.41 7.02
CA GLU A 153 7.14 6.04 6.24
C GLU A 153 5.88 6.09 7.10
N LEU A 154 5.99 6.47 8.37
CA LEU A 154 4.89 6.54 9.33
C LEU A 154 4.74 7.95 9.89
N GLN A 155 3.51 8.46 9.85
CA GLN A 155 3.11 9.68 10.55
C GLN A 155 2.28 9.29 11.78
N ILE A 156 2.65 9.78 12.96
CA ILE A 156 1.86 9.58 14.18
C ILE A 156 0.58 10.39 14.05
N VAL A 157 -0.54 9.75 14.34
CA VAL A 157 -1.86 10.39 14.41
C VAL A 157 -2.20 10.60 15.88
N PRO A 158 -2.32 11.87 16.33
CA PRO A 158 -2.75 12.14 17.69
C PRO A 158 -4.25 11.83 17.85
N GLU A 159 -4.68 11.51 19.06
CA GLU A 159 -6.07 11.15 19.32
C GLU A 159 -7.06 12.31 19.15
N ASN A 160 -6.59 13.54 19.33
CA ASN A 160 -7.36 14.77 19.19
C ASN A 160 -7.31 15.38 17.77
N GLU A 161 -7.00 14.58 16.74
CA GLU A 161 -7.13 15.06 15.36
C GLU A 161 -8.61 15.23 15.01
N HIS A 162 -9.02 16.47 14.75
CA HIS A 162 -10.38 16.79 14.33
C HIS A 162 -10.44 16.95 12.80
N PRO A 163 -11.55 16.53 12.18
CA PRO A 163 -11.77 16.79 10.76
C PRO A 163 -11.85 18.31 10.51
N PRO A 164 -11.65 18.75 9.25
CA PRO A 164 -11.88 20.14 8.88
C PRO A 164 -13.28 20.60 9.29
N PRO A 165 -13.45 21.85 9.74
CA PRO A 165 -14.75 22.35 10.16
C PRO A 165 -15.74 22.38 9.00
N ASP A 166 -17.01 22.13 9.30
CA ASP A 166 -18.07 22.06 8.29
C ASP A 166 -18.35 23.40 7.60
N SER A 167 -17.89 24.51 8.18
CA SER A 167 -17.92 25.84 7.57
C SER A 167 -17.16 25.94 6.24
N VAL A 168 -16.30 24.97 5.93
CA VAL A 168 -15.57 24.90 4.65
C VAL A 168 -16.47 24.37 3.52
N ILE A 169 -17.59 23.69 3.84
CA ILE A 169 -18.52 23.15 2.85
C ILE A 169 -19.26 24.30 2.15
N ARG A 170 -19.19 24.34 0.82
CA ARG A 170 -19.91 25.32 0.01
C ARG A 170 -21.20 24.70 -0.53
N GLY A 171 -22.34 25.35 -0.29
CA GLY A 171 -23.65 24.85 -0.71
C GLY A 171 -24.14 23.67 0.13
N GLN A 172 -25.17 22.97 -0.36
CA GLN A 172 -25.69 21.75 0.27
C GLN A 172 -25.03 20.51 -0.37
N PRO A 173 -24.47 19.58 0.40
CA PRO A 173 -23.85 18.39 -0.15
C PRO A 173 -24.91 17.44 -0.73
N GLU A 174 -24.64 16.90 -1.92
CA GLU A 174 -25.52 15.89 -2.55
C GLU A 174 -25.37 14.50 -1.91
N ARG A 175 -24.24 14.25 -1.23
CA ARG A 175 -23.88 12.96 -0.64
C ARG A 175 -23.41 13.15 0.79
N PHE A 176 -23.88 12.26 1.66
CA PHE A 176 -23.52 12.19 3.06
C PHE A 176 -22.78 10.88 3.31
N VAL A 177 -21.76 10.92 4.18
CA VAL A 177 -21.00 9.73 4.55
C VAL A 177 -21.62 9.14 5.81
N PRO A 178 -22.02 7.85 5.82
CA PRO A 178 -22.57 7.22 7.02
C PRO A 178 -21.46 6.95 8.05
N GLU A 179 -21.68 7.35 9.30
CA GLU A 179 -20.77 7.04 10.42
C GLU A 179 -21.12 5.69 11.06
N ARG A 180 -22.40 5.51 11.41
CA ARG A 180 -22.87 4.32 12.13
C ARG A 180 -24.36 4.07 11.93
N ILE A 181 -24.77 2.80 11.91
CA ILE A 181 -26.19 2.43 12.00
C ILE A 181 -26.62 2.42 13.47
N LEU A 182 -27.62 3.22 13.82
CA LEU A 182 -28.15 3.33 15.18
C LEU A 182 -29.26 2.31 15.46
N ARG A 183 -30.14 2.07 14.48
CA ARG A 183 -31.31 1.18 14.62
C ARG A 183 -31.63 0.50 13.30
N HIS A 184 -32.37 -0.60 13.38
CA HIS A 184 -32.94 -1.34 12.27
C HIS A 184 -34.45 -1.51 12.48
N ARG A 185 -35.24 -1.46 11.40
CA ARG A 185 -36.66 -1.77 11.41
C ARG A 185 -37.11 -2.31 10.06
N ILE A 186 -38.24 -3.02 10.06
CA ILE A 186 -38.96 -3.39 8.84
C ILE A 186 -40.19 -2.52 8.73
N ARG A 187 -40.34 -1.79 7.62
CA ARG A 187 -41.52 -0.94 7.34
C ARG A 187 -42.03 -1.22 5.94
N LYS A 188 -43.31 -1.57 5.83
CA LYS A 188 -43.95 -1.97 4.55
C LYS A 188 -43.19 -3.10 3.82
N GLY A 189 -42.66 -4.06 4.57
CA GLY A 189 -41.91 -5.19 4.01
C GLY A 189 -40.50 -4.86 3.52
N GLN A 190 -39.99 -3.65 3.77
CA GLN A 190 -38.62 -3.26 3.42
C GLN A 190 -37.78 -3.02 4.67
N ASP A 191 -36.54 -3.50 4.64
CA ASP A 191 -35.52 -3.19 5.64
C ASP A 191 -35.11 -1.71 5.56
N GLN A 192 -35.14 -1.05 6.72
CA GLN A 192 -34.70 0.34 6.88
C GLN A 192 -33.71 0.43 8.05
N TYR A 193 -32.69 1.26 7.88
CA TYR A 193 -31.67 1.53 8.88
C TYR A 193 -31.69 3.00 9.27
N LEU A 194 -31.66 3.30 10.57
CA LEU A 194 -31.46 4.66 11.07
C LEU A 194 -29.97 4.95 11.04
N VAL A 195 -29.54 5.76 10.08
CA VAL A 195 -28.14 6.05 9.80
C VAL A 195 -27.73 7.34 10.52
N LYS A 196 -26.72 7.25 11.38
CA LYS A 196 -25.97 8.41 11.86
C LYS A 196 -25.01 8.84 10.75
N TRP A 197 -25.12 10.08 10.31
CA TRP A 197 -24.23 10.66 9.30
C TRP A 197 -22.97 11.23 9.94
N GLU A 198 -21.82 11.03 9.30
CA GLU A 198 -20.55 11.58 9.74
C GLU A 198 -20.63 13.10 9.77
N ARG A 199 -20.18 13.70 10.88
CA ARG A 199 -20.21 15.15 11.17
C ARG A 199 -21.57 15.74 11.52
N TYR A 200 -22.63 14.94 11.55
CA TYR A 200 -23.95 15.38 11.99
C TYR A 200 -24.30 14.79 13.36
N PRO A 201 -25.01 15.53 14.22
CA PRO A 201 -25.45 15.00 15.50
C PRO A 201 -26.44 13.85 15.31
N ASP A 202 -26.53 12.94 16.29
CA ASP A 202 -27.46 11.80 16.28
C ASP A 202 -28.94 12.23 16.07
N THR A 203 -29.28 13.49 16.38
CA THR A 203 -30.60 14.08 16.15
C THR A 203 -30.97 14.24 14.67
N GLU A 204 -29.97 14.31 13.80
CA GLU A 204 -30.13 14.44 12.34
C GLU A 204 -30.05 13.08 11.62
N ALA A 205 -30.06 11.97 12.36
CA ALA A 205 -30.08 10.63 11.77
C ALA A 205 -31.36 10.39 10.95
N THR A 206 -31.22 9.84 9.75
CA THR A 206 -32.34 9.56 8.83
C THR A 206 -32.54 8.05 8.62
N TRP A 207 -33.77 7.64 8.31
CA TRP A 207 -34.08 6.25 7.97
C TRP A 207 -33.85 6.01 6.47
N GLU A 208 -32.80 5.25 6.16
CA GLU A 208 -32.46 4.87 4.79
C GLU A 208 -32.90 3.43 4.48
N PRO A 209 -33.40 3.14 3.26
CA PRO A 209 -33.70 1.78 2.85
C PRO A 209 -32.41 0.95 2.67
N ALA A 210 -32.51 -0.36 2.87
CA ALA A 210 -31.40 -1.29 2.64
C ALA A 210 -30.99 -1.40 1.16
N ASP A 211 -31.99 -1.35 0.28
CA ASP A 211 -31.81 -1.40 -1.18
C ASP A 211 -31.97 0.00 -1.77
N ARG A 212 -30.95 0.43 -2.53
CA ARG A 212 -30.96 1.65 -3.32
C ARG A 212 -30.43 1.39 -4.72
#